data_AF-A0A0W1DUV4-F1
#
_entry.id   AF-A0A0W1DUV4-F1
#
_cell.length_a   1.000
_cell.length_b   1.000
_cell.length_c   1.000
_cell.angle_alpha   90.00
_cell.angle_beta   90.00
_cell.angle_gamma   90.00
#
_symmetry.space_group_name_H-M   'P 1'
#
loop_
_entity.id
_entity.type
_entity.pdbx_description
1 polymer ?
#
loop_
_entity_poly.entity_id
_entity_poly.type
_entity_poly.pdbx_seq_one_letter_code
_entity_poly.pdbx_strand_id
1 'polypeptide(L)'
;MDLLIDSHVHLIRSTRALLAWGTTLQVAVDCLDRMPAPKVLEQLASLSTAGLQGGEDHYVGASKGLNHMATRIAERVVEVAPDRDAPTLASIYIVALHQLTRTDHKTLRATYERVKPAAHSGVPG
;
A
#
# COMPACT_ATOMS: atom_id res chain seq x y z
N MET A 1 -2.89 -3.66 17.53
CA MET A 1 -2.06 -2.48 17.22
C MET A 1 -2.65 -1.86 15.96
N ASP A 2 -2.67 -0.53 15.87
CA ASP A 2 -3.32 0.18 14.76
C ASP A 2 -2.44 0.12 13.51
N LEU A 3 -2.89 -0.67 12.52
CA LEU A 3 -2.14 -0.96 11.30
C LEU A 3 -1.74 0.30 10.53
N LEU A 4 -2.59 1.31 10.50
CA LEU A 4 -2.31 2.55 9.78
C LEU A 4 -1.18 3.32 10.48
N ILE A 5 -1.23 3.42 11.82
CA ILE A 5 -0.18 4.07 12.61
C ILE A 5 1.16 3.32 12.47
N ASP A 6 1.15 1.99 12.61
CA ASP A 6 2.37 1.18 12.55
C ASP A 6 3.05 1.28 11.20
N SER A 7 2.27 1.20 10.12
CA SER A 7 2.76 1.36 8.75
C SER A 7 3.33 2.77 8.54
N HIS A 8 2.68 3.81 9.04
CA HIS A 8 3.14 5.18 8.93
C HIS A 8 4.47 5.41 9.67
N VAL A 9 4.56 4.96 10.92
CA VAL A 9 5.78 5.06 11.74
C VAL A 9 6.93 4.30 11.08
N HIS A 10 6.67 3.10 10.55
CA HIS A 10 7.68 2.31 9.86
C HIS A 10 8.21 3.01 8.61
N LEU A 11 7.32 3.63 7.82
CA LEU A 11 7.73 4.39 6.64
C LEU A 11 8.56 5.63 7.01
N ILE A 12 8.15 6.40 8.01
CA ILE A 12 8.91 7.56 8.51
C ILE A 12 10.30 7.12 8.97
N ARG A 13 10.41 6.04 9.74
CA ARG A 13 11.71 5.51 10.20
C ARG A 13 12.61 5.08 9.05
N SER A 14 12.02 4.46 8.02
CA SER A 14 12.73 3.97 6.84
C SER A 14 13.25 5.11 5.95
N THR A 15 12.48 6.18 5.82
CA THR A 15 12.76 7.29 4.89
C THR A 15 13.43 8.48 5.58
N ARG A 16 13.30 8.59 6.91
CA ARG A 16 13.62 9.77 7.70
C ARG A 16 12.94 11.05 7.20
N ALA A 17 11.74 10.91 6.64
CA ALA A 17 10.93 12.01 6.13
C ALA A 17 9.62 12.12 6.92
N LEU A 18 9.14 13.34 7.12
CA LEU A 18 7.76 13.60 7.58
C LEU A 18 6.83 13.53 6.37
N LEU A 19 5.78 12.71 6.46
CA LEU A 19 4.94 12.34 5.33
C LEU A 19 3.46 12.50 5.66
N ALA A 20 2.65 12.76 4.65
CA ALA A 20 1.20 12.67 4.77
C ALA A 20 0.75 11.20 4.83
N TRP A 21 -0.40 10.95 5.48
CA TRP A 21 -1.02 9.62 5.53
C TRP A 21 -1.31 9.06 4.13
N GLY A 22 -1.77 9.90 3.18
CA GLY A 22 -1.99 9.50 1.79
C GLY A 22 -0.74 9.00 1.08
N THR A 23 0.44 9.57 1.39
CA THR A 23 1.73 9.08 0.86
C THR A 23 2.05 7.69 1.40
N THR A 24 1.66 7.39 2.63
CA THR A 24 1.88 6.07 3.24
C THR A 24 1.08 5.02 2.51
N LEU A 25 -0.21 5.29 2.27
CA LEU A 25 -1.06 4.37 1.51
C LEU A 25 -0.58 4.21 0.07
N GLN A 26 -0.14 5.29 -0.58
CA GLN A 26 0.43 5.23 -1.93
C GLN A 26 1.69 4.34 -1.99
N VAL A 27 2.62 4.49 -1.05
CA VAL A 27 3.83 3.65 -0.97
C VAL A 27 3.47 2.19 -0.68
N ALA A 28 2.50 1.96 0.20
CA ALA A 28 2.01 0.63 0.52
C ALA A 28 1.47 -0.08 -0.73
N VAL A 29 0.62 0.60 -1.50
CA VAL A 29 0.05 0.03 -2.73
C VAL A 29 1.11 -0.17 -3.82
N ASP A 30 2.09 0.73 -3.98
CA ASP A 30 3.21 0.50 -4.93
C ASP A 30 4.09 -0.71 -4.52
N CYS A 31 4.28 -0.92 -3.21
CA CYS A 31 4.96 -2.13 -2.73
C CYS A 31 4.16 -3.39 -3.05
N LEU A 32 2.84 -3.35 -2.86
CA LEU A 32 1.97 -4.49 -3.13
C LEU A 32 1.85 -4.78 -4.64
N ASP A 33 1.76 -3.76 -5.49
CA ASP A 33 1.67 -3.92 -6.95
C ASP A 33 2.90 -4.61 -7.54
N ARG A 34 4.08 -4.44 -6.93
CA ARG A 34 5.32 -5.12 -7.34
C ARG A 34 5.42 -6.56 -6.87
N MET A 35 4.51 -6.99 -6.01
CA MET A 35 4.47 -8.37 -5.53
C MET A 35 3.83 -9.29 -6.58
N PRO A 36 4.30 -10.55 -6.73
CA PRO A 36 3.60 -11.54 -7.55
C PRO A 36 2.17 -11.78 -7.07
N ALA A 37 1.21 -11.88 -8.00
CA ALA A 37 -0.21 -12.02 -7.66
C ALA A 37 -0.53 -13.23 -6.75
N PRO A 38 0.12 -14.41 -6.90
CA PRO A 38 -0.10 -15.52 -5.97
C PRO A 38 0.26 -15.18 -4.51
N LYS A 39 1.32 -14.39 -4.29
CA LYS A 39 1.69 -13.94 -2.93
C LYS A 39 0.70 -12.94 -2.37
N VAL A 40 0.15 -12.06 -3.21
CA VAL A 40 -0.92 -11.14 -2.80
C VAL A 40 -2.17 -11.93 -2.40
N LEU A 41 -2.52 -12.97 -3.16
CA LEU A 41 -3.63 -13.87 -2.85
C LEU A 41 -3.43 -14.59 -1.50
N GLU A 42 -2.23 -15.11 -1.22
CA GLU A 42 -1.90 -15.70 0.07
C GLU A 42 -2.10 -14.69 1.23
N GLN A 43 -1.69 -13.44 1.03
CA GLN A 43 -1.88 -12.40 2.05
C GLN A 43 -3.36 -12.03 2.24
N LEU A 44 -4.13 -11.93 1.15
CA LEU A 44 -5.58 -11.74 1.21
C LEU A 44 -6.28 -12.88 1.96
N ALA A 45 -5.83 -14.12 1.78
CA ALA A 45 -6.37 -15.26 2.53
C ALA A 45 -6.02 -15.17 4.03
N SER A 46 -4.82 -14.69 4.37
CA SER A 46 -4.40 -14.51 5.77
C SER A 46 -5.11 -13.36 6.49
N LEU A 47 -5.65 -12.40 5.74
CA LEU A 47 -6.31 -11.21 6.29
C LEU A 47 -7.52 -11.55 7.16
N SER A 48 -8.32 -12.53 6.73
CA SER A 48 -9.51 -12.99 7.47
C SER A 48 -9.15 -13.53 8.85
N THR A 49 -7.95 -14.09 8.99
CA THR A 49 -7.42 -14.62 10.25
C THR A 49 -6.68 -13.58 11.10
N ALA A 50 -6.31 -12.44 10.51
CA ALA A 50 -5.51 -11.40 11.17
C ALA A 50 -6.33 -10.44 12.04
N GLY A 51 -7.67 -10.59 12.09
CA GLY A 51 -8.54 -9.73 12.88
C GLY A 51 -8.66 -8.30 12.36
N LEU A 52 -8.26 -8.05 11.10
CA LEU A 52 -8.30 -6.73 10.46
C LEU A 52 -9.68 -6.43 9.84
N GLN A 53 -10.74 -6.76 10.58
CA GLN A 53 -12.13 -6.43 10.25
C GLN A 53 -12.56 -5.22 11.10
N GLY A 54 -11.97 -4.06 10.84
CA GLY A 54 -12.29 -2.82 11.55
C GLY A 54 -13.55 -2.15 11.00
N GLY A 55 -14.23 -1.37 11.84
CA GLY A 55 -15.40 -0.55 11.50
C GLY A 55 -15.12 0.95 11.41
N GLU A 56 -13.84 1.32 11.27
CA GLU A 56 -13.38 2.72 11.26
C GLU A 56 -12.97 3.15 9.85
N ASP A 57 -13.50 4.29 9.40
CA ASP A 57 -13.18 4.89 8.12
C ASP A 57 -12.13 6.01 8.27
N HIS A 58 -11.01 5.88 7.55
CA HIS A 58 -9.94 6.88 7.55
C HIS A 58 -9.80 7.57 6.19
N TYR A 59 -10.03 8.88 6.16
CA TYR A 59 -9.84 9.69 4.95
C TYR A 59 -8.41 10.22 4.88
N VAL A 60 -7.56 9.56 4.10
CA VAL A 60 -6.10 9.82 4.08
C VAL A 60 -5.62 10.77 2.98
N GLY A 61 -6.51 11.25 2.09
CA GLY A 61 -6.14 12.14 0.98
C GLY A 61 -5.22 11.46 -0.04
N ALA A 62 -5.74 10.45 -0.74
CA ALA A 62 -4.97 9.67 -1.71
C ALA A 62 -4.78 10.36 -3.07
N SER A 63 -3.75 9.97 -3.81
CA SER A 63 -3.53 10.44 -5.19
C SER A 63 -4.65 9.95 -6.12
N LYS A 64 -4.97 10.70 -7.18
CA LYS A 64 -5.99 10.33 -8.17
C LYS A 64 -5.73 8.95 -8.82
N GLY A 65 -4.49 8.47 -8.82
CA GLY A 65 -4.11 7.19 -9.41
C GLY A 65 -4.17 5.98 -8.46
N LEU A 66 -4.42 6.18 -7.16
CA LEU A 66 -4.38 5.10 -6.18
C LEU A 66 -5.42 4.01 -6.48
N ASN A 67 -6.67 4.40 -6.75
CA ASN A 67 -7.74 3.48 -7.07
C ASN A 67 -7.40 2.63 -8.30
N HIS A 68 -6.82 3.23 -9.34
CA HIS A 68 -6.43 2.51 -10.55
C HIS A 68 -5.36 1.43 -10.27
N MET A 69 -4.36 1.73 -9.44
CA MET A 69 -3.37 0.72 -9.05
C MET A 69 -4.01 -0.41 -8.23
N ALA A 70 -4.86 -0.08 -7.26
CA ALA A 70 -5.53 -1.09 -6.45
C ALA A 70 -6.47 -1.98 -7.28
N THR A 71 -7.19 -1.40 -8.25
CA THR A 71 -8.00 -2.17 -9.22
C THR A 71 -7.13 -3.11 -10.04
N ARG A 72 -5.98 -2.65 -10.58
CA ARG A 72 -5.05 -3.51 -11.33
C ARG A 72 -4.54 -4.68 -10.48
N ILE A 73 -4.25 -4.46 -9.20
CA ILE A 73 -3.86 -5.54 -8.29
C ILE A 73 -5.01 -6.55 -8.13
N ALA A 74 -6.23 -6.07 -7.94
CA ALA A 74 -7.40 -6.93 -7.81
C ALA A 74 -7.63 -7.78 -9.08
N GLU A 75 -7.53 -7.18 -10.27
CA GLU A 75 -7.65 -7.87 -11.55
C GLU A 75 -6.61 -8.99 -11.67
N ARG A 76 -5.34 -8.70 -11.37
CA ARG A 76 -4.25 -9.70 -11.38
C ARG A 76 -4.47 -10.85 -10.38
N VAL A 77 -5.12 -10.57 -9.25
CA VAL A 77 -5.47 -11.61 -8.27
C VAL A 77 -6.60 -12.50 -8.79
N VAL A 78 -7.61 -11.93 -9.45
CA VAL A 78 -8.70 -12.68 -10.08
C VAL A 78 -8.16 -13.59 -11.20
N GLU A 79 -7.22 -13.11 -12.00
CA GLU A 79 -6.60 -13.91 -13.06
C GLU A 79 -5.93 -15.19 -12.55
N VAL A 80 -5.32 -15.16 -11.35
CA VAL A 80 -4.65 -16.32 -10.75
C VAL A 80 -5.57 -17.19 -9.89
N ALA A 81 -6.78 -16.71 -9.60
CA ALA A 81 -7.78 -17.43 -8.81
C ALA A 81 -9.21 -17.08 -9.29
N PRO A 82 -9.61 -17.51 -10.50
CA PRO A 82 -10.88 -17.12 -11.11
C PRO A 82 -12.09 -17.65 -10.35
N ASP A 83 -11.93 -18.72 -9.57
CA ASP A 83 -13.00 -19.35 -8.78
C ASP A 83 -13.23 -18.67 -7.43
N ARG A 84 -12.50 -17.59 -7.11
CA ARG A 84 -12.65 -16.83 -5.85
C ARG A 84 -13.31 -15.48 -6.09
N ASP A 85 -14.02 -15.00 -5.09
CA ASP A 85 -14.55 -13.64 -5.08
C ASP A 85 -13.43 -12.62 -5.29
N ALA A 86 -13.70 -11.61 -6.12
CA ALA A 86 -12.77 -10.53 -6.35
C ALA A 86 -12.50 -9.76 -5.05
N PRO A 87 -11.23 -9.46 -4.71
CA PRO A 87 -10.92 -8.70 -3.51
C PRO A 87 -11.47 -7.28 -3.62
N THR A 88 -12.04 -6.78 -2.52
CA THR A 88 -12.48 -5.39 -2.45
C THR A 88 -11.28 -4.44 -2.41
N LEU A 89 -11.43 -3.21 -2.89
CA LEU A 89 -10.36 -2.20 -2.79
C LEU A 89 -9.93 -1.98 -1.33
N ALA A 90 -10.87 -2.03 -0.38
CA ALA A 90 -10.57 -1.94 1.04
C ALA A 90 -9.63 -3.06 1.48
N SER A 91 -9.90 -4.31 1.10
CA SER A 91 -9.00 -5.44 1.42
C SER A 91 -7.61 -5.27 0.81
N ILE A 92 -7.51 -4.75 -0.42
CA ILE A 92 -6.22 -4.44 -1.07
C ILE A 92 -5.45 -3.40 -0.26
N TYR A 93 -6.10 -2.33 0.21
CA TYR A 93 -5.46 -1.31 1.03
C TYR A 93 -4.96 -1.86 2.37
N ILE A 94 -5.76 -2.71 3.02
CA ILE A 94 -5.35 -3.32 4.29
C ILE A 94 -4.16 -4.27 4.06
N VAL A 95 -4.18 -5.12 3.04
CA VAL A 95 -3.03 -5.98 2.69
C VAL A 95 -1.80 -5.11 2.40
N ALA A 96 -1.97 -4.03 1.65
CA ALA A 96 -0.87 -3.15 1.30
C ALA A 96 -0.20 -2.56 2.56
N LEU A 97 -0.99 -2.04 3.51
CA LEU A 97 -0.47 -1.49 4.76
C LEU A 97 0.19 -2.58 5.63
N HIS A 98 -0.40 -3.77 5.71
CA HIS A 98 0.17 -4.91 6.41
C HIS A 98 1.48 -5.39 5.77
N GLN A 99 1.56 -5.38 4.44
CA GLN A 99 2.81 -5.67 3.74
C GLN A 99 3.86 -4.59 4.00
N LEU A 100 3.44 -3.32 4.08
CA LEU A 100 4.36 -2.22 4.35
C LEU A 100 5.10 -2.42 5.67
N THR A 101 4.41 -2.80 6.76
CA THR A 101 5.04 -3.03 8.08
C THR A 101 6.08 -4.17 8.07
N ARG A 102 6.01 -5.06 7.09
CA ARG A 102 6.91 -6.22 6.92
C ARG A 102 8.00 -6.00 5.88
N THR A 103 7.94 -4.90 5.14
CA THR A 103 8.90 -4.58 4.08
C THR A 103 10.15 -3.94 4.69
N ASP A 104 11.33 -4.33 4.21
CA ASP A 104 12.59 -3.82 4.74
C ASP A 104 12.80 -2.32 4.41
N HIS A 105 13.59 -1.64 5.24
CA HIS A 105 13.84 -0.21 5.14
C HIS A 105 14.41 0.22 3.77
N LYS A 106 15.25 -0.61 3.14
CA LYS A 106 15.89 -0.28 1.86
C LYS A 106 14.86 -0.30 0.73
N THR A 107 14.02 -1.33 0.68
CA THR A 107 12.92 -1.42 -0.28
C THR A 107 11.92 -0.28 -0.10
N LEU A 108 11.55 0.03 1.15
CA LEU A 108 10.63 1.15 1.44
C LEU A 108 11.19 2.49 1.01
N ARG A 109 12.46 2.77 1.29
CA ARG A 109 13.11 3.99 0.86
C ARG A 109 13.14 4.10 -0.67
N ALA A 110 13.53 3.03 -1.36
CA ALA A 110 13.55 3.03 -2.83
C ALA A 110 12.16 3.24 -3.43
N THR A 111 11.11 2.65 -2.83
CA THR A 111 9.72 2.87 -3.25
C THR A 111 9.27 4.29 -3.01
N TYR A 112 9.57 4.84 -1.83
CA TYR A 112 9.26 6.23 -1.51
C TYR A 112 9.86 7.21 -2.52
N GLU A 113 11.14 7.06 -2.88
CA GLU A 113 11.79 7.97 -3.85
C GLU A 113 11.17 7.90 -5.25
N ARG A 114 10.58 6.77 -5.65
CA ARG A 114 9.84 6.66 -6.93
C ARG A 114 8.47 7.31 -6.87
N VAL A 115 7.80 7.21 -5.72
CA VAL A 115 6.45 7.74 -5.51
C VAL A 115 6.47 9.24 -5.26
N LYS A 116 7.54 9.76 -4.65
CA LYS A 116 7.71 11.18 -4.39
C LYS A 116 7.63 11.96 -5.72
N PRO A 117 6.72 12.94 -5.85
CA PRO A 117 6.74 13.85 -6.98
C PRO A 117 8.13 14.48 -7.09
N ALA A 118 8.71 14.54 -8.29
CA ALA A 118 9.97 15.25 -8.49
C ALA A 118 9.84 16.63 -7.85
N ALA A 119 10.77 16.96 -6.95
CA ALA A 119 10.84 18.32 -6.41
C ALA A 119 10.91 19.25 -7.62
N HIS A 120 10.03 20.25 -7.68
CA HIS A 120 10.03 21.27 -8.72
C HIS A 120 11.48 21.73 -8.93
N SER A 121 12.07 21.36 -10.07
CA SER A 121 13.37 21.86 -10.47
C SER A 121 13.32 23.38 -10.37
N GLY A 122 14.26 23.94 -9.63
CA GLY A 122 14.32 25.35 -9.33
C GLY A 122 14.15 26.22 -10.58
N VAL A 123 13.42 27.31 -10.37
CA VAL A 123 13.29 28.49 -11.24
C VAL A 123 14.65 28.83 -11.89
N PRO A 124 14.74 28.98 -13.22
CA PRO A 124 15.83 29.75 -13.81
C PRO A 124 15.52 31.24 -13.62
N GLY A 125 16.47 31.95 -13.01
CA GLY A 125 16.40 33.38 -12.72
C GLY A 125 16.59 34.29 -13.93
#